data_AF-A0A3D1V4N8-F1
#
_entry.id   AF-A0A3D1V4N8-F1
#
_cell.length_a   1.000
_cell.length_b   1.000
_cell.length_c   1.000
_cell.angle_alpha   90.00
_cell.angle_beta   90.00
_cell.angle_gamma   90.00
#
_symmetry.space_group_name_H-M   'P 1'
#
loop_
_entity.id
_entity.type
_entity.pdbx_description
1 polymer ?
#
loop_
_entity_poly.entity_id
_entity_poly.type
_entity_poly.pdbx_seq_one_letter_code
_entity_poly.pdbx_strand_id
1 'polypeptide(L)'
;QAEAMEAVSRLGVPWGNGGEWEGRTVTVVATYGLVTAGQAGEGGKPWVGLRNLPLPDGKTLDHIEGRPMWVVDYGNTFFIGAGCPECTPPPNYNHSVYLVDAETASAWVAWGYVGE
;
A
#
# COMPACT_ATOMS: atom_id res chain seq x y z
N GLN A 1 -10.66 -13.06 6.34
CA GLN A 1 -9.37 -12.88 7.03
C GLN A 1 -8.33 -13.91 6.58
N ALA A 2 -8.63 -15.21 6.58
CA ALA A 2 -7.72 -16.24 6.07
C ALA A 2 -7.32 -16.06 4.58
N GLU A 3 -8.27 -15.83 3.67
CA GLU A 3 -7.97 -15.55 2.24
C GLU A 3 -7.14 -14.28 2.03
N ALA A 4 -7.35 -13.26 2.86
CA ALA A 4 -6.59 -12.01 2.81
C ALA A 4 -5.12 -12.22 3.18
N MET A 5 -4.91 -12.93 4.29
CA MET A 5 -3.57 -13.26 4.79
C MET A 5 -2.86 -14.23 3.85
N GLU A 6 -3.59 -15.16 3.23
CA GLU A 6 -3.04 -16.07 2.23
C GLU A 6 -2.67 -15.34 0.93
N ALA A 7 -3.50 -14.41 0.45
CA ALA A 7 -3.18 -13.58 -0.70
C ALA A 7 -1.92 -12.75 -0.44
N VAL A 8 -1.84 -12.09 0.71
CA VAL A 8 -0.65 -11.34 1.13
C VAL A 8 0.60 -12.23 1.25
N SER A 9 0.45 -13.42 1.83
CA SER A 9 1.53 -14.41 1.93
C SER A 9 1.98 -14.93 0.57
N ARG A 10 1.07 -15.15 -0.39
CA ARG A 10 1.39 -15.59 -1.75
C ARG A 10 2.06 -14.51 -2.59
N LEU A 11 1.71 -13.25 -2.35
CA LEU A 11 2.22 -12.11 -3.11
C LEU A 11 3.64 -11.71 -2.73
N GLY A 12 4.22 -12.34 -1.70
CA GLY A 12 5.60 -12.10 -1.29
C GLY A 12 5.87 -10.64 -0.94
N VAL A 13 4.82 -9.88 -0.57
CA VAL A 13 4.97 -8.49 -0.14
C VAL A 13 5.93 -8.51 1.05
N PRO A 14 7.11 -7.87 0.95
CA PRO A 14 8.09 -7.91 2.02
C PRO A 14 7.43 -7.28 3.24
N TRP A 15 7.20 -8.10 4.26
CA TRP A 15 6.63 -7.67 5.53
C TRP A 15 7.35 -6.42 6.01
N GLY A 16 6.58 -5.36 6.29
CA GLY A 16 7.06 -4.12 6.88
C GLY A 16 8.37 -3.61 6.26
N ASN A 17 8.40 -3.49 4.93
CA ASN A 17 9.55 -2.96 4.19
C ASN A 17 10.87 -3.70 4.36
N GLY A 18 10.84 -5.04 4.44
CA GLY A 18 12.06 -5.84 4.33
C GLY A 18 12.81 -6.06 5.65
N GLY A 19 12.07 -6.19 6.76
CA GLY A 19 12.63 -6.64 8.04
C GLY A 19 12.63 -5.59 9.15
N GLU A 20 12.09 -4.39 8.92
CA GLU A 20 12.06 -3.33 9.95
C GLU A 20 11.11 -3.62 11.15
N TRP A 21 10.55 -4.83 11.19
CA TRP A 21 9.75 -5.40 12.26
C TRP A 21 10.50 -6.46 13.10
N GLU A 22 11.75 -6.80 12.77
CA GLU A 22 12.50 -7.81 13.52
C GLU A 22 12.56 -7.46 15.02
N GLY A 23 12.08 -8.38 15.86
CA GLY A 23 11.97 -8.20 17.30
C GLY A 23 10.67 -7.53 17.79
N ARG A 24 9.69 -7.26 16.91
CA ARG A 24 8.39 -6.65 17.25
C ARG A 24 7.23 -7.59 16.92
N THR A 25 6.15 -7.50 17.69
CA THR A 25 4.89 -8.20 17.35
C THR A 25 4.12 -7.34 16.35
N VAL A 26 4.15 -7.72 15.07
CA VAL A 26 3.41 -7.06 13.99
C VAL A 26 1.92 -7.36 14.11
N THR A 27 1.08 -6.34 13.98
CA THR A 27 -0.37 -6.52 13.83
C THR A 27 -0.73 -6.41 12.35
N VAL A 28 -1.70 -7.20 11.89
CA VAL A 28 -2.15 -7.18 10.49
C VAL A 28 -3.65 -7.10 10.43
N VAL A 29 -4.17 -6.08 9.76
CA VAL A 29 -5.59 -5.93 9.41
C VAL A 29 -5.70 -5.94 7.90
N ALA A 30 -6.65 -6.72 7.37
CA ALA A 30 -6.89 -6.77 5.94
C ALA A 30 -8.39 -6.66 5.64
N THR A 31 -8.74 -5.72 4.77
CA THR A 31 -10.11 -5.41 4.36
C THR A 31 -10.22 -5.53 2.85
N TYR A 32 -11.27 -6.18 2.37
CA TYR A 32 -11.57 -6.29 0.93
C TYR A 32 -12.66 -5.30 0.53
N GLY A 33 -12.51 -4.67 -0.63
CA GLY A 33 -13.53 -3.81 -1.19
C GLY A 33 -13.14 -3.21 -2.53
N LEU A 34 -14.01 -2.35 -3.06
CA LEU A 34 -13.69 -1.50 -4.20
C LEU A 34 -12.87 -0.31 -3.72
N VAL A 35 -11.70 -0.12 -4.30
CA VAL A 35 -10.76 0.94 -3.92
C VAL A 35 -10.55 1.90 -5.07
N THR A 36 -10.51 3.19 -4.72
CA THR A 36 -10.04 4.28 -5.57
C THR A 36 -8.87 4.94 -4.85
N ALA A 37 -7.70 4.97 -5.48
CA ALA A 37 -6.46 5.50 -4.89
C ALA A 37 -6.02 6.79 -5.58
N GLY A 38 -6.73 7.86 -5.26
CA GLY A 38 -6.52 9.20 -5.81
C GLY A 38 -7.82 9.85 -6.24
N GLN A 39 -7.71 10.81 -7.16
CA GLN A 39 -8.85 11.53 -7.73
C GLN A 39 -8.56 12.03 -9.15
N ALA A 40 -9.62 12.27 -9.91
CA ALA A 40 -9.53 12.90 -11.21
C ALA A 40 -8.88 14.29 -11.11
N GLY A 41 -7.99 14.61 -12.03
CA GLY A 41 -7.40 15.94 -12.13
C GLY A 41 -8.41 16.96 -12.66
N GLU A 42 -8.34 18.20 -12.17
CA GLU A 42 -9.22 19.27 -12.65
C GLU A 42 -8.94 19.64 -14.12
N GLY A 43 -9.99 19.92 -14.88
CA GLY A 43 -9.86 20.49 -16.22
C GLY A 43 -9.13 19.59 -17.23
N GLY A 44 -9.33 18.28 -17.14
CA GLY A 44 -8.67 17.30 -18.02
C GLY A 44 -7.20 17.03 -17.66
N LYS A 45 -6.73 17.52 -16.50
CA LYS A 45 -5.42 17.15 -15.97
C LYS A 45 -5.39 15.65 -15.61
N PRO A 46 -4.20 15.03 -15.63
CA PRO A 46 -4.05 13.63 -15.24
C PRO A 46 -4.51 13.34 -13.82
N TRP A 47 -4.75 12.06 -13.53
CA TRP A 47 -5.03 11.53 -12.20
C TRP A 47 -4.04 12.06 -11.14
N VAL A 48 -4.57 12.42 -9.98
CA VAL A 48 -3.81 12.83 -8.80
C VAL A 48 -3.83 11.69 -7.79
N GLY A 49 -2.69 11.03 -7.59
CA GLY A 49 -2.56 9.88 -6.71
C GLY A 49 -1.64 8.82 -7.30
N LEU A 50 -1.92 7.55 -6.97
CA LEU A 50 -1.19 6.42 -7.52
C LEU A 50 -1.47 6.28 -9.01
N ARG A 51 -0.40 6.31 -9.81
CA ARG A 51 -0.48 6.24 -11.28
C ARG A 51 0.72 5.51 -11.87
N ASN A 52 0.58 5.07 -13.12
CA ASN A 52 1.61 4.35 -13.87
C ASN A 52 2.15 3.13 -13.10
N LEU A 53 1.24 2.34 -12.56
CA LEU A 53 1.54 1.22 -11.68
C LEU A 53 1.96 -0.01 -12.52
N PRO A 54 3.17 -0.56 -12.30
CA PRO A 54 3.62 -1.71 -13.07
C PRO A 54 2.82 -2.97 -12.70
N LEU A 55 2.49 -3.79 -13.71
CA LEU A 55 1.82 -5.07 -13.56
C LEU A 55 2.77 -6.23 -13.87
N PRO A 56 2.53 -7.45 -13.34
CA PRO A 56 3.36 -8.63 -13.58
C PRO A 56 3.49 -9.04 -15.06
N ASP A 57 2.50 -8.74 -15.88
CA ASP A 57 2.51 -9.03 -17.33
C ASP A 57 3.32 -8.01 -18.15
N GLY A 58 4.01 -7.08 -17.49
CA GLY A 58 4.81 -6.03 -18.12
C GLY A 58 3.99 -4.83 -18.61
N LYS A 59 2.67 -4.84 -18.42
CA LYS A 59 1.83 -3.66 -18.69
C LYS A 59 1.87 -2.70 -17.52
N THR A 60 1.28 -1.53 -17.78
CA THR A 60 1.11 -0.49 -16.77
C THR A 60 -0.37 -0.24 -16.56
N LEU A 61 -0.81 -0.33 -15.30
CA LEU A 61 -2.11 0.15 -14.87
C LEU A 61 -2.02 1.67 -14.72
N ASP A 62 -2.85 2.41 -15.47
CA ASP A 62 -2.82 3.88 -15.47
C ASP A 62 -3.08 4.46 -14.07
N HIS A 63 -4.16 4.04 -13.41
CA HIS A 63 -4.50 4.39 -12.03
C HIS A 63 -5.47 3.36 -11.40
N ILE A 64 -5.73 3.49 -10.11
CA ILE A 64 -6.71 2.68 -9.37
C ILE A 64 -7.98 3.50 -9.15
N GLU A 65 -9.05 3.12 -9.85
CA GLU A 65 -10.40 3.65 -9.67
C GLU A 65 -11.41 2.50 -9.68
N GLY A 66 -12.15 2.34 -8.57
CA GLY A 66 -13.20 1.32 -8.43
C GLY A 66 -12.73 -0.12 -8.63
N ARG A 67 -11.47 -0.44 -8.31
CA ARG A 67 -10.91 -1.79 -8.52
C ARG A 67 -11.13 -2.68 -7.28
N PRO A 68 -11.38 -3.98 -7.44
CA PRO A 68 -11.44 -4.91 -6.32
C PRO A 68 -10.05 -5.13 -5.73
N MET A 69 -9.86 -4.73 -4.48
CA MET A 69 -8.56 -4.76 -3.82
C MET A 69 -8.67 -5.24 -2.38
N TRP A 70 -7.55 -5.76 -1.88
CA TRP A 70 -7.29 -5.86 -0.45
C TRP A 70 -6.49 -4.62 0.00
N VAL A 71 -6.97 -3.99 1.06
CA VAL A 71 -6.22 -2.98 1.83
C VAL A 71 -5.63 -3.68 3.03
N VAL A 72 -4.30 -3.71 3.10
CA VAL A 72 -3.55 -4.45 4.12
C VAL A 72 -2.78 -3.45 4.95
N ASP A 73 -3.16 -3.33 6.22
CA ASP A 73 -2.53 -2.46 7.19
C ASP A 73 -1.68 -3.29 8.14
N TYR A 74 -0.37 -3.03 8.13
CA TYR A 74 0.57 -3.59 9.09
C TYR A 74 0.86 -2.56 10.17
N GLY A 75 0.51 -2.88 11.41
CA GLY A 75 0.88 -2.09 12.58
C GLY A 75 2.12 -2.63 13.29
N ASN A 76 2.70 -1.79 14.15
CA ASN A 76 4.00 -2.00 14.81
C ASN A 76 5.17 -2.20 13.84
N THR A 77 5.04 -1.68 12.61
CA THR A 77 6.14 -1.63 11.65
C THR A 77 7.02 -0.41 11.92
N PHE A 78 8.09 -0.29 11.14
CA PHE A 78 8.81 0.96 10.98
C PHE A 78 8.75 1.29 9.49
N PHE A 79 8.43 2.54 9.18
CA PHE A 79 8.43 3.04 7.83
C PHE A 79 8.87 4.49 7.86
N ILE A 80 10.03 4.77 7.23
CA ILE A 80 10.52 6.12 7.06
C ILE A 80 9.80 6.74 5.85
N GLY A 81 9.02 7.78 6.12
CA GLY A 81 8.30 8.49 5.06
C GLY A 81 9.24 9.16 4.05
N ALA A 82 9.24 8.68 2.80
CA ALA A 82 9.92 9.36 1.69
C ALA A 82 9.13 10.59 1.14
N GLY A 83 7.94 10.88 1.69
CA GLY A 83 6.98 11.84 1.12
C GLY A 83 7.02 13.26 1.68
N CYS A 84 7.85 13.56 2.68
CA CYS A 84 7.97 14.91 3.25
C CYS A 84 9.43 15.38 3.24
N PRO A 85 9.90 16.00 2.14
CA PRO A 85 11.28 16.48 2.02
C PRO A 85 11.65 17.54 3.07
N GLU A 86 10.65 18.25 3.61
CA GLU A 86 10.85 19.34 4.57
C GLU A 86 10.79 18.86 6.03
N CYS A 87 10.38 17.62 6.27
CA CYS A 87 10.32 17.05 7.61
C CYS A 87 11.71 16.59 8.05
N THR A 88 12.27 17.22 9.09
CA THR A 88 13.54 16.80 9.71
C THR A 88 13.37 16.63 11.23
N PRO A 89 13.57 15.41 11.77
CA PRO A 89 13.78 14.15 11.05
C PRO A 89 12.53 13.75 10.23
N PRO A 90 12.67 12.88 9.21
CA PRO A 90 11.51 12.33 8.53
C PRO A 90 10.56 11.68 9.54
N PRO A 91 9.24 11.77 9.34
CA PRO A 91 8.31 11.11 10.22
C PRO A 91 8.52 9.60 10.18
N ASN A 92 8.61 9.01 11.38
CA ASN A 92 8.58 7.57 11.56
C ASN A 92 7.14 7.14 11.70
N TYR A 93 6.71 6.25 10.80
CA TYR A 93 5.37 5.67 10.83
C TYR A 93 5.44 4.29 11.48
N ASN A 94 4.49 3.98 12.36
CA ASN A 94 4.31 2.67 12.98
C ASN A 94 3.27 1.81 12.24
N HIS A 95 2.66 2.36 11.19
CA HIS A 95 1.78 1.66 10.27
C HIS A 95 2.27 1.76 8.81
N SER A 96 2.06 0.69 8.06
CA SER A 96 2.33 0.62 6.62
C SER A 96 1.15 -0.02 5.90
N VAL A 97 0.56 0.72 4.96
CA VAL A 97 -0.61 0.27 4.20
C VAL A 97 -0.23 -0.10 2.78
N TYR A 98 -0.64 -1.30 2.39
CA TYR A 98 -0.48 -1.84 1.06
C TYR A 98 -1.84 -1.96 0.38
N LEU A 99 -1.86 -1.66 -0.92
CA LEU A 99 -2.97 -1.96 -1.80
C LEU A 99 -2.59 -3.16 -2.65
N VAL A 100 -3.42 -4.19 -2.59
CA VAL A 100 -3.23 -5.45 -3.30
C VAL A 100 -4.37 -5.63 -4.29
N ASP A 101 -4.06 -5.63 -5.58
CA ASP A 101 -5.03 -5.85 -6.65
C ASP A 101 -5.42 -7.34 -6.71
N ALA A 102 -6.70 -7.63 -6.51
CA ALA A 102 -7.22 -8.99 -6.51
C ALA A 102 -7.28 -9.62 -7.91
N GLU A 103 -7.28 -8.82 -8.98
CA GLU A 103 -7.32 -9.30 -10.36
C GLU A 103 -5.93 -9.59 -10.91
N THR A 104 -4.98 -8.71 -10.62
CA THR A 104 -3.64 -8.76 -11.24
C THR A 104 -2.58 -9.34 -10.34
N ALA A 105 -2.91 -9.64 -9.07
CA ALA A 105 -1.94 -10.09 -8.07
C ALA A 105 -0.75 -9.10 -7.93
N SER A 106 -1.05 -7.81 -8.01
CA SER A 106 -0.07 -6.72 -7.87
C SER A 106 -0.19 -6.08 -6.49
N ALA A 107 0.91 -5.57 -5.93
CA ALA A 107 0.90 -4.92 -4.63
C ALA A 107 1.74 -3.64 -4.65
N TRP A 108 1.25 -2.58 -3.99
CA TRP A 108 1.94 -1.29 -3.88
C TRP A 108 1.85 -0.76 -2.45
N VAL A 109 2.95 -0.20 -1.94
CA VAL A 109 2.91 0.63 -0.73
C VAL A 109 2.15 1.89 -1.08
N ALA A 110 1.03 2.12 -0.39
CA ALA A 110 0.18 3.26 -0.69
C ALA A 110 0.48 4.43 0.25
N TRP A 111 0.55 4.20 1.55
CA TRP A 111 0.95 5.22 2.54
C TRP A 111 1.41 4.58 3.85
N GLY A 112 1.99 5.40 4.73
CA GLY A 112 2.18 5.07 6.14
C GLY A 112 1.58 6.16 7.01
N TYR A 113 1.30 5.82 8.27
CA TYR A 113 0.75 6.75 9.25
C TYR A 113 1.20 6.39 10.66
N VAL A 114 0.98 7.31 11.60
CA VAL A 114 1.16 7.06 13.03
C VAL A 114 -0.20 6.68 13.62
N GLY A 115 -0.38 5.42 14.00
CA GLY A 115 -1.51 4.94 14.78
C GLY A 115 -1.24 5.09 16.28
N GLU A 116 -2.32 5.15 17.08
CA GLU A 116 -2.25 5.09 18.56
C GLU A 116 -1.70 3.76 19.08
#